data_AF-I4B7R4-F1
#
_entry.id   AF-I4B7R4-F1
#
_cell.length_a   1.000
_cell.length_b   1.000
_cell.length_c   1.000
_cell.angle_alpha   90.00
_cell.angle_beta   90.00
_cell.angle_gamma   90.00
#
_symmetry.space_group_name_H-M   'P 1'
#
loop_
_entity.id
_entity.type
_entity.pdbx_description
1 polymer ?
#
loop_
_entity_poly.entity_id
_entity_poly.type
_entity_poly.pdbx_seq_one_letter_code
_entity_poly.pdbx_strand_id
1 'polypeptide(L)'
;MSETELSLIAVCIALTGIGMTFFAILGLRQSEQRLRAVRLQALALRLQLQTRELNKTLIAENAKLVARGIDQGSLFIETGHRVVSEVTFGLLRLFPATRGRAQQIKETHNAISQGIYGAFREINRHVGGSIAEGIKNSKAPGKKLSAGLSEKRRNRKARKTRSQS
;
A
#
# COMPACT_ATOMS: atom_id res chain seq x y z
N MET A 1 36.84 -69.03 -16.04
CA MET A 1 36.17 -68.19 -15.03
C MET A 1 35.39 -69.11 -14.12
N SER A 2 35.67 -69.09 -12.83
CA SER A 2 34.93 -69.89 -11.86
C SER A 2 33.56 -69.27 -11.58
N GLU A 3 32.55 -70.06 -11.22
CA GLU A 3 31.21 -69.59 -10.85
C GLU A 3 31.23 -68.53 -9.73
N THR A 4 32.29 -68.54 -8.92
CA THR A 4 32.57 -67.55 -7.87
C THR A 4 32.92 -66.16 -8.43
N GLU A 5 33.58 -66.06 -9.58
CA GLU A 5 33.91 -64.77 -10.22
C GLU A 5 32.66 -64.12 -10.82
N LEU A 6 31.79 -64.93 -11.45
CA LEU A 6 30.53 -64.45 -12.03
C LEU A 6 29.54 -63.95 -10.96
N SER A 7 29.43 -64.68 -9.84
CA SER A 7 28.56 -64.27 -8.72
C SER A 7 29.07 -62.99 -8.05
N LEU A 8 30.39 -62.80 -7.93
CA LEU A 8 30.97 -61.58 -7.36
C LEU A 8 30.73 -60.35 -8.25
N ILE A 9 30.87 -60.50 -9.58
CA ILE A 9 30.56 -59.43 -10.55
C ILE A 9 29.07 -59.07 -10.48
N ALA A 10 28.17 -60.06 -10.41
CA ALA A 10 26.73 -59.82 -10.30
C ALA A 10 26.36 -59.04 -9.03
N VAL A 11 26.97 -59.36 -7.89
CA VAL A 11 26.77 -58.64 -6.62
C VAL A 11 27.27 -57.19 -6.71
N CYS A 12 28.44 -56.95 -7.30
CA CYS A 12 28.97 -55.60 -7.51
C CYS A 12 28.04 -54.74 -8.37
N ILE A 13 27.48 -55.31 -9.45
CA ILE A 13 26.52 -54.61 -10.31
C ILE A 13 25.22 -54.31 -9.54
N ALA A 14 24.73 -55.26 -8.74
CA ALA A 14 23.53 -55.04 -7.92
C ALA A 14 23.74 -53.91 -6.89
N LEU A 15 24.87 -53.91 -6.18
CA LEU A 15 25.21 -52.89 -5.18
C LEU A 15 25.36 -51.49 -5.80
N THR A 16 25.98 -51.38 -6.97
CA THR A 16 26.10 -50.10 -7.69
C THR A 16 24.75 -49.59 -8.17
N GLY A 17 23.86 -50.47 -8.64
CA GLY A 17 22.48 -50.11 -8.98
C GLY A 17 21.68 -49.59 -7.78
N ILE A 18 21.78 -50.25 -6.62
CA ILE A 18 21.14 -49.80 -5.37
C ILE A 18 21.72 -48.44 -4.93
N GLY A 19 23.04 -48.26 -5.00
CA GLY A 19 23.68 -46.98 -4.70
C GLY A 19 23.20 -45.84 -5.60
N MET A 20 23.11 -46.07 -6.91
CA MET A 20 22.63 -45.08 -7.87
C MET A 20 21.17 -44.69 -7.64
N THR A 21 20.28 -45.67 -7.39
CA THR A 21 18.87 -45.40 -7.09
C THR A 21 18.70 -44.63 -5.78
N PHE A 22 19.45 -44.99 -4.74
CA PHE A 22 19.46 -44.24 -3.48
C PHE A 22 19.91 -42.79 -3.66
N PHE A 23 21.00 -42.58 -4.42
CA PHE A 23 21.49 -41.24 -4.74
C PHE A 23 20.47 -40.42 -5.54
N ALA A 24 19.80 -41.04 -6.52
CA ALA A 24 18.74 -40.40 -7.30
C ALA A 24 17.54 -39.97 -6.44
N ILE A 25 17.12 -40.82 -5.49
CA ILE A 25 16.03 -40.50 -4.54
C ILE A 25 16.41 -39.31 -3.66
N LEU A 26 17.65 -39.25 -3.16
CA LEU A 26 18.13 -38.11 -2.37
C LEU A 26 18.15 -36.82 -3.20
N GLY A 27 18.61 -36.89 -4.46
CA GLY A 27 18.60 -35.76 -5.39
C GLY A 27 17.18 -35.25 -5.67
N LEU A 28 16.21 -36.17 -5.85
CA LEU A 28 14.81 -35.83 -6.07
C LEU A 28 14.18 -35.16 -4.83
N ARG A 29 14.45 -35.68 -3.63
CA ARG A 29 13.98 -35.05 -2.39
C ARG A 29 14.54 -33.64 -2.22
N GLN A 30 15.81 -33.42 -2.55
CA GLN A 30 16.41 -32.09 -2.48
C GLN A 30 15.80 -31.13 -3.50
N SER A 31 15.52 -31.59 -4.73
CA SER A 31 14.89 -30.76 -5.76
C SER A 31 13.44 -30.42 -5.40
N GLU A 32 12.68 -31.36 -4.84
CA GLU A 32 11.34 -31.11 -4.32
C GLU A 32 11.32 -30.06 -3.20
N GLN A 33 12.25 -30.15 -2.25
CA GLN A 33 12.36 -29.16 -1.17
C GLN A 33 12.65 -27.76 -1.73
N ARG A 34 13.55 -27.65 -2.73
CA ARG A 34 13.82 -26.37 -3.41
C ARG A 34 12.60 -25.85 -4.14
N LEU A 35 11.86 -26.71 -4.85
CA LEU A 35 10.62 -26.34 -5.54
C LEU A 35 9.54 -25.86 -4.58
N ARG A 36 9.37 -26.54 -3.44
CA ARG A 36 8.43 -26.12 -2.37
C ARG A 36 8.81 -24.75 -1.83
N ALA A 37 10.10 -24.52 -1.53
CA ALA A 37 10.59 -23.24 -1.05
C ALA A 37 10.30 -22.11 -2.06
N VAL A 38 10.57 -22.31 -3.34
CA VAL A 38 10.28 -21.32 -4.40
C VAL A 38 8.78 -21.07 -4.55
N ARG A 39 7.95 -22.12 -4.50
CA ARG A 39 6.48 -21.97 -4.57
C ARG A 39 5.94 -21.15 -3.40
N LEU A 40 6.42 -21.41 -2.18
CA LEU A 40 6.04 -20.64 -1.00
C LEU A 40 6.47 -19.18 -1.09
N GLN A 41 7.69 -18.91 -1.58
CA GLN A 41 8.15 -17.54 -1.82
C GLN A 41 7.31 -16.81 -2.87
N ALA A 42 6.96 -17.50 -3.96
CA ALA A 42 6.11 -16.94 -5.01
C ALA A 42 4.69 -16.63 -4.47
N LEU A 43 4.13 -17.53 -3.67
CA LEU A 43 2.83 -17.32 -3.03
C LEU A 43 2.89 -16.13 -2.04
N ALA A 44 3.90 -16.08 -1.19
CA ALA A 44 4.10 -14.98 -0.24
C ALA A 44 4.23 -13.63 -0.96
N LEU A 45 4.96 -13.58 -2.08
CA LEU A 45 5.10 -12.37 -2.88
C LEU A 45 3.76 -11.95 -3.51
N ARG A 46 2.99 -12.89 -4.04
CA ARG A 46 1.64 -12.61 -4.59
C ARG A 46 0.70 -12.06 -3.53
N LEU A 47 0.68 -12.67 -2.34
CA LEU A 47 -0.11 -12.19 -1.21
C LEU A 47 0.33 -10.79 -0.80
N GLN A 48 1.63 -10.52 -0.70
CA GLN A 48 2.14 -9.18 -0.39
C GLN A 48 1.70 -8.12 -1.42
N LEU A 49 1.73 -8.45 -2.71
CA LEU A 49 1.26 -7.54 -3.76
C LEU A 49 -0.25 -7.30 -3.65
N GLN A 50 -1.03 -8.37 -3.46
CA GLN A 50 -2.48 -8.26 -3.31
C GLN A 50 -2.88 -7.46 -2.06
N THR A 51 -2.22 -7.69 -0.93
CA THR A 51 -2.42 -6.90 0.30
C THR A 51 -2.06 -5.44 0.10
N ARG A 52 -1.00 -5.13 -0.65
CA ARG A 52 -0.64 -3.74 -0.96
C ARG A 52 -1.70 -3.05 -1.81
N GLU A 53 -2.24 -3.71 -2.83
CA GLU A 53 -3.30 -3.14 -3.65
C GLU A 53 -4.59 -2.94 -2.85
N LEU A 54 -5.01 -3.94 -2.07
CA LEU A 54 -6.16 -3.82 -1.17
C LEU A 54 -5.99 -2.67 -0.17
N ASN A 55 -4.80 -2.54 0.43
CA ASN A 55 -4.53 -1.47 1.39
C ASN A 55 -4.63 -0.09 0.73
N LYS A 56 -4.16 0.09 -0.51
CA LYS A 56 -4.35 1.35 -1.25
C LYS A 56 -5.83 1.67 -1.44
N THR A 57 -6.63 0.69 -1.86
CA THR A 57 -8.07 0.87 -2.04
C THR A 57 -8.76 1.20 -0.72
N LEU A 58 -8.43 0.51 0.36
CA LEU A 58 -9.00 0.76 1.68
C LEU A 58 -8.67 2.15 2.20
N ILE A 59 -7.42 2.61 2.05
CA ILE A 59 -7.04 3.96 2.48
C ILE A 59 -7.78 5.01 1.63
N ALA A 60 -7.91 4.80 0.32
CA ALA A 60 -8.64 5.73 -0.55
C ALA A 60 -10.14 5.83 -0.20
N GLU A 61 -10.80 4.70 0.04
CA GLU A 61 -12.20 4.68 0.48
C GLU A 61 -12.37 5.29 1.87
N ASN A 62 -11.47 4.99 2.82
CA ASN A 62 -11.50 5.61 4.14
C ASN A 62 -11.32 7.13 4.07
N ALA A 63 -10.40 7.63 3.24
CA ALA A 63 -10.23 9.06 3.03
C ALA A 63 -11.51 9.72 2.47
N LYS A 64 -12.19 9.05 1.53
CA LYS A 64 -13.46 9.51 0.98
C LYS A 64 -14.60 9.52 2.01
N LEU A 65 -14.67 8.50 2.86
CA LEU A 65 -15.65 8.44 3.95
C LEU A 65 -15.41 9.54 4.98
N VAL A 66 -14.15 9.78 5.37
CA VAL A 66 -13.78 10.88 6.27
C VAL A 66 -14.15 12.23 5.65
N ALA A 67 -13.82 12.46 4.38
CA ALA A 67 -14.17 13.70 3.69
C ALA A 67 -15.69 13.95 3.70
N ARG A 68 -16.51 12.93 3.40
CA ARG A 68 -17.98 13.00 3.50
C ARG A 68 -18.46 13.29 4.91
N GLY A 69 -17.85 12.66 5.92
CA GLY A 69 -18.19 12.91 7.32
C GLY A 69 -17.90 14.34 7.75
N ILE A 70 -16.77 14.90 7.32
CA ILE A 70 -16.41 16.30 7.57
C ILE A 70 -17.37 17.25 6.85
N ASP A 71 -17.72 16.98 5.59
CA ASP A 71 -18.69 17.81 4.84
C ASP A 71 -20.07 17.82 5.52
N GLN A 72 -20.55 16.65 5.95
CA GLN A 72 -21.82 16.54 6.66
C GLN A 72 -21.78 17.23 8.03
N GLY A 73 -20.68 17.06 8.78
CA GLY A 73 -20.48 17.73 10.07
C GLY A 73 -20.41 19.26 9.92
N SER A 74 -19.72 19.75 8.89
CA SER A 74 -19.65 21.17 8.53
C SER A 74 -21.04 21.74 8.26
N LEU A 75 -21.85 21.05 7.46
CA LEU A 75 -23.23 21.46 7.17
C LEU A 75 -24.11 21.50 8.43
N PHE A 76 -23.93 20.53 9.32
CA PHE A 76 -24.66 20.51 10.59
C PHE A 76 -24.28 21.70 11.48
N ILE A 77 -22.98 22.01 11.60
CA ILE A 77 -22.49 23.16 12.36
C ILE A 77 -22.98 24.47 11.74
N GLU A 78 -22.91 24.61 10.41
CA GLU A 78 -23.40 25.79 9.69
C GLU A 78 -24.90 26.02 9.94
N THR A 79 -25.68 24.94 9.88
CA THR A 79 -27.12 25.00 10.16
C THR A 79 -27.39 25.39 11.61
N GLY A 80 -26.72 24.75 12.56
CA GLY A 80 -26.87 25.06 13.99
C GLY A 80 -26.48 26.50 14.31
N HIS A 81 -25.35 26.97 13.76
CA HIS A 81 -24.90 28.35 13.89
C HIS A 81 -25.92 29.34 13.31
N ARG A 82 -26.47 29.06 12.13
CA ARG A 82 -27.51 29.91 11.52
C ARG A 82 -28.75 30.02 12.39
N VAL A 83 -29.20 28.92 12.99
CA VAL A 83 -30.36 28.91 13.90
C VAL A 83 -30.08 29.78 15.13
N VAL A 84 -28.94 29.59 15.79
CA VAL A 84 -28.56 30.36 16.98
C VAL A 84 -28.45 31.85 16.66
N SER A 85 -27.81 32.20 15.56
CA SER A 85 -27.67 33.60 15.14
C SER A 85 -29.00 34.23 14.74
N GLU A 86 -29.89 33.49 14.07
CA GLU A 86 -31.23 33.99 13.72
C GLU A 86 -32.05 34.33 14.97
N VAL A 87 -32.04 33.46 15.99
CA VAL A 87 -32.72 33.71 17.27
C VAL A 87 -32.11 34.93 17.96
N THR A 88 -30.77 35.01 18.02
CA THR A 88 -30.05 36.10 18.70
C THR A 88 -30.36 37.46 18.06
N PHE A 89 -30.21 37.58 16.74
CA PHE A 89 -30.52 38.82 16.03
C PHE A 89 -32.02 39.11 15.99
N GLY A 90 -32.87 38.08 15.99
CA GLY A 90 -34.32 38.22 16.14
C GLY A 90 -34.69 38.92 17.44
N LEU A 91 -34.11 38.49 18.56
CA LEU A 91 -34.29 39.15 19.87
C LEU A 91 -33.80 40.60 19.87
N LEU A 92 -32.62 40.87 19.31
CA LEU A 92 -32.06 42.24 19.23
C LEU A 92 -32.90 43.18 18.35
N ARG A 93 -33.70 42.68 17.41
CA ARG A 93 -34.60 43.50 16.58
C ARG A 93 -35.90 43.89 17.29
N LEU A 94 -36.28 43.19 18.35
CA LEU A 94 -37.46 43.52 19.16
C LEU A 94 -37.29 44.85 19.90
N PHE A 95 -36.05 45.19 20.29
CA PHE A 95 -35.74 46.44 20.98
C PHE A 95 -35.52 47.61 19.98
N PRO A 96 -36.24 48.74 20.12
CA PRO A 96 -36.10 49.88 19.22
C PRO A 96 -34.68 50.45 19.15
N ALA A 97 -33.97 50.48 20.29
CA ALA A 97 -32.62 51.03 20.40
C ALA A 97 -31.56 50.26 19.59
N THR A 98 -31.76 48.95 19.36
CA THR A 98 -30.78 48.08 18.70
C THR A 98 -31.21 47.62 17.31
N ARG A 99 -32.47 47.87 16.90
CA ARG A 99 -33.06 47.32 15.67
C ARG A 99 -32.24 47.56 14.39
N GLY A 100 -31.79 48.79 14.16
CA GLY A 100 -31.01 49.14 12.96
C GLY A 100 -29.61 48.52 12.99
N ARG A 101 -28.94 48.63 14.14
CA ARG A 101 -27.59 48.08 14.36
C ARG A 101 -27.57 46.55 14.30
N ALA A 102 -28.60 45.90 14.83
CA ALA A 102 -28.74 44.44 14.83
C ALA A 102 -28.83 43.88 13.41
N GLN A 103 -29.53 44.56 12.50
CA GLN A 103 -29.61 44.14 11.10
C GLN A 103 -28.25 44.26 10.40
N GLN A 104 -27.56 45.38 10.60
CA GLN A 104 -26.25 45.63 10.00
C GLN A 104 -25.20 44.61 10.50
N ILE A 105 -25.20 44.31 11.81
CA ILE A 105 -24.31 43.30 12.40
C ILE A 105 -24.68 41.90 11.89
N LYS A 106 -25.96 41.58 11.74
CA LYS A 106 -26.41 40.29 11.18
C LYS A 106 -25.89 40.07 9.76
N GLU A 107 -25.96 41.09 8.91
CA GLU A 107 -25.47 41.03 7.53
C GLU A 107 -23.96 40.80 7.49
N THR A 108 -23.20 41.56 8.29
CA THR A 108 -21.74 41.38 8.43
C THR A 108 -21.39 40.00 8.96
N HIS A 109 -22.07 39.54 10.01
CA HIS A 109 -21.88 38.20 10.59
C HIS A 109 -22.14 37.12 9.53
N ASN A 110 -23.23 37.21 8.78
CA ASN A 110 -23.55 36.25 7.73
C ASN A 110 -22.48 36.22 6.62
N ALA A 111 -21.98 37.38 6.20
CA ALA A 111 -20.92 37.47 5.20
C ALA A 111 -19.62 36.80 5.68
N ILE A 112 -19.20 37.06 6.92
CA ILE A 112 -18.01 36.44 7.52
C ILE A 112 -18.22 34.92 7.65
N SER A 113 -19.35 34.48 8.21
CA SER A 113 -19.64 33.06 8.40
C SER A 113 -19.64 32.30 7.07
N GLN A 114 -20.24 32.85 6.01
CA GLN A 114 -20.19 32.25 4.67
C GLN A 114 -18.76 32.10 4.15
N GLY A 115 -17.91 33.11 4.36
CA GLY A 115 -16.48 33.04 3.99
C GLY A 115 -15.74 31.94 4.74
N ILE A 116 -15.96 31.81 6.05
CA ILE A 116 -15.33 30.78 6.89
C ILE A 116 -15.79 29.38 6.47
N TYR A 117 -17.11 29.14 6.33
CA TYR A 117 -17.61 27.83 5.91
C TYR A 117 -17.16 27.47 4.48
N GLY A 118 -17.09 28.44 3.57
CA GLY A 118 -16.52 28.26 2.24
C GLY A 118 -15.06 27.82 2.29
N ALA A 119 -14.24 28.48 3.11
CA ALA A 119 -12.84 28.11 3.30
C ALA A 119 -12.69 26.70 3.90
N PHE A 120 -13.53 26.32 4.88
CA PHE A 120 -13.52 24.97 5.43
C PHE A 120 -13.84 23.89 4.38
N ARG A 121 -14.84 24.13 3.51
CA ARG A 121 -15.16 23.20 2.42
C ARG A 121 -14.01 23.08 1.42
N GLU A 122 -13.35 24.20 1.09
CA GLU A 122 -12.20 24.18 0.17
C GLU A 122 -10.99 23.45 0.79
N ILE A 123 -10.70 23.70 2.07
CA ILE A 123 -9.66 22.96 2.81
C ILE A 123 -9.99 21.47 2.83
N ASN A 124 -11.24 21.09 3.12
CA ASN A 124 -11.63 19.67 3.13
C ASN A 124 -11.46 19.01 1.75
N ARG A 125 -11.84 19.73 0.68
CA ARG A 125 -11.64 19.28 -0.71
C ARG A 125 -10.15 19.14 -1.06
N HIS A 126 -9.31 20.07 -0.61
CA HIS A 126 -7.87 20.04 -0.84
C HIS A 126 -7.18 18.93 -0.04
N VAL A 127 -7.56 18.74 1.22
CA VAL A 127 -7.05 17.65 2.07
C VAL A 127 -7.48 16.29 1.51
N GLY A 128 -8.75 16.12 1.13
CA GLY A 128 -9.24 14.91 0.48
C GLY A 128 -8.51 14.61 -0.83
N GLY A 129 -8.28 15.63 -1.67
CA GLY A 129 -7.52 15.52 -2.91
C GLY A 129 -6.05 15.18 -2.71
N SER A 130 -5.39 15.85 -1.76
CA SER A 130 -3.96 15.66 -1.47
C SER A 130 -3.67 14.32 -0.82
N ILE A 131 -4.56 13.81 0.03
CA ILE A 131 -4.46 12.46 0.59
C ILE A 131 -4.62 11.43 -0.54
N ALA A 132 -5.63 11.58 -1.40
CA ALA A 132 -5.84 10.68 -2.53
C ALA A 132 -4.62 10.68 -3.50
N GLU A 133 -4.03 11.83 -3.74
CA GLU A 133 -2.86 11.98 -4.61
C GLU A 133 -1.57 11.47 -3.94
N GLY A 134 -1.37 11.72 -2.65
CA GLY A 134 -0.24 11.19 -1.86
C GLY A 134 -0.23 9.66 -1.81
N ILE A 135 -1.40 9.03 -1.76
CA ILE A 135 -1.53 7.55 -1.83
C ILE A 135 -1.20 7.05 -3.23
N LYS A 136 -1.64 7.75 -4.28
CA LYS A 136 -1.34 7.40 -5.69
C LYS A 136 0.16 7.54 -6.01
N ASN A 137 0.81 8.54 -5.42
CA ASN A 137 2.22 8.86 -5.63
C ASN A 137 3.18 8.15 -4.67
N SER A 138 2.68 7.47 -3.63
CA SER A 138 3.42 6.48 -2.84
C SER A 138 3.72 5.22 -3.68
N LYS A 139 4.51 5.40 -4.75
CA LYS A 139 5.20 4.31 -5.44
C LYS A 139 6.20 3.73 -4.46
N ALA A 140 6.02 2.45 -4.15
CA ALA A 140 6.85 1.65 -3.26
C ALA A 140 8.36 1.95 -3.39
N PRO A 141 9.10 2.12 -2.29
CA PRO A 141 10.55 2.17 -2.31
C PRO A 141 11.06 0.75 -2.61
N GLY A 142 11.19 0.40 -3.89
CA GLY A 142 11.43 -1.00 -4.25
C GLY A 142 12.09 -1.24 -5.61
N LYS A 143 12.66 -0.23 -6.25
CA LYS A 143 13.27 -0.40 -7.59
C LYS A 143 14.70 0.13 -7.74
N LYS A 144 15.46 0.29 -6.64
CA LYS A 144 16.90 0.62 -6.70
C LYS A 144 17.85 -0.57 -6.43
N LEU A 145 17.38 -1.71 -5.93
CA LEU A 145 18.26 -2.83 -5.56
C LEU A 145 18.55 -3.84 -6.69
N SER A 146 17.74 -3.92 -7.75
CA SER A 146 17.97 -4.85 -8.87
C SER A 146 18.90 -4.31 -9.97
N ALA A 147 19.08 -2.99 -10.07
CA ALA A 147 19.99 -2.39 -11.05
C ALA A 147 21.46 -2.62 -10.66
N GLY A 148 21.82 -2.46 -9.38
CA GLY A 148 23.21 -2.62 -8.90
C GLY A 148 23.74 -4.06 -8.95
N LEU A 149 22.88 -5.08 -8.89
CA LEU A 149 23.30 -6.49 -8.95
C LEU A 149 23.58 -6.96 -10.39
N SER A 150 22.90 -6.39 -11.39
CA SER A 150 23.14 -6.69 -12.81
C SER A 150 24.48 -6.10 -13.28
N GLU A 151 24.80 -4.89 -12.83
CA GLU A 151 26.04 -4.19 -13.18
C GLU A 151 27.27 -4.85 -12.53
N LYS A 152 27.15 -5.29 -11.26
CA LYS A 152 28.23 -5.99 -10.55
C LYS A 152 28.55 -7.38 -11.17
N ARG A 153 27.56 -8.03 -11.80
CA ARG A 153 27.76 -9.29 -12.55
C ARG A 153 28.44 -9.07 -13.90
N ARG A 154 28.13 -7.99 -14.62
CA ARG A 154 28.83 -7.63 -15.88
C ARG A 154 30.32 -7.32 -15.64
N ASN A 155 30.64 -6.55 -14.60
CA ASN A 155 32.03 -6.20 -14.29
C ASN A 155 32.89 -7.37 -13.83
N ARG A 156 32.33 -8.37 -13.11
CA ARG A 156 33.06 -9.59 -12.78
C ARG A 156 33.37 -10.48 -14.00
N LYS A 157 32.50 -10.47 -15.02
CA LYS A 157 32.71 -11.25 -16.25
C LYS A 157 33.83 -10.63 -17.11
N ALA A 158 33.83 -9.29 -17.24
CA ALA A 158 34.85 -8.56 -17.99
C ALA A 158 36.26 -8.64 -17.37
N ARG A 159 36.35 -8.72 -16.04
CA ARG A 159 37.64 -8.84 -15.34
C ARG A 159 38.24 -10.25 -15.42
N LYS A 160 37.42 -11.29 -15.64
CA LYS A 160 37.89 -12.68 -15.77
C LYS A 160 38.46 -12.98 -17.16
N THR A 161 37.96 -12.32 -18.21
CA THR A 161 38.49 -12.44 -19.58
C THR A 161 39.81 -11.71 -19.81
N ARG A 162 40.14 -10.72 -18.98
CA ARG A 162 41.41 -9.96 -19.07
C ARG A 162 42.58 -10.57 -18.30
N SER A 163 42.36 -11.64 -17.55
CA SER A 163 43.36 -12.35 -16.75
C SER A 163 43.84 -13.66 -17.40
N GLN A 164 43.35 -13.97 -18.62
CA GLN A 164 43.68 -15.18 -19.37
C GLN A 164 44.33 -14.88 -20.73
N SER A 165 44.76 -13.63 -20.93
CA SER A 165 45.54 -13.17 -22.08
C SER A 165 46.80 -12.52 -21.59
#